data_AF-A0A0B6XY66-F1
#
_entry.id   AF-A0A0B6XY66-F1
#
_cell.length_a   1.000
_cell.length_b   1.000
_cell.length_c   1.000
_cell.angle_alpha   90.00
_cell.angle_beta   90.00
_cell.angle_gamma   90.00
#
_symmetry.space_group_name_H-M   'P 1'
#
loop_
_entity.id
_entity.type
_entity.pdbx_description
1 polymer ?
#
loop_
_entity_poly.entity_id
_entity_poly.type
_entity_poly.pdbx_seq_one_letter_code
_entity_poly.pdbx_strand_id
1 'polypeptide(L)'
;NVAIPPGLQSTSADAAYYEFVWKRDKPKPAKKLIVPGIRFDPPKLGEFGKKVNIKPEDLNTQQHKRFKDGWRDFQFNEYASLQISTQRQTPEYRPNGCINKIYSSHLQRASIIICFFNE
;
A
#
# COMPACT_ATOMS: atom_id res chain seq x y z
N ASN A 1 18.45 -14.82 -28.77
CA ASN A 1 18.02 -13.41 -28.64
C ASN A 1 17.96 -13.01 -27.18
N VAL A 2 19.11 -12.68 -26.59
CA VAL A 2 19.19 -12.16 -25.22
C VAL A 2 19.08 -10.65 -25.32
N ALA A 3 18.07 -10.06 -24.69
CA ALA A 3 17.84 -8.62 -24.71
C ALA A 3 18.94 -7.90 -23.90
N ILE A 4 19.60 -6.93 -24.54
CA ILE A 4 20.61 -6.08 -23.91
C ILE A 4 19.89 -5.02 -23.06
N PRO A 5 20.25 -4.82 -21.79
CA PRO A 5 19.63 -3.80 -20.95
C PRO A 5 20.00 -2.39 -21.42
N PRO A 6 19.09 -1.40 -21.28
CA PRO A 6 19.33 -0.03 -21.71
C PRO A 6 20.39 0.64 -20.82
N GLY A 7 21.57 0.90 -21.38
CA GLY A 7 22.66 1.60 -20.67
C GLY A 7 24.09 1.31 -21.14
N LEU A 8 24.31 0.35 -22.04
CA LEU A 8 25.63 0.07 -22.60
C LEU A 8 26.05 1.12 -23.64
N GLN A 9 27.18 1.80 -23.44
CA GLN A 9 27.89 2.54 -24.50
C GLN A 9 29.24 1.87 -24.72
N SER A 10 29.60 1.62 -25.98
CA SER A 10 30.88 0.99 -26.34
C SER A 10 32.00 2.02 -26.37
N THR A 11 33.12 1.77 -25.71
CA THR A 11 34.35 2.54 -25.88
C THR A 11 35.48 1.66 -26.42
N SER A 12 35.78 1.87 -27.70
CA SER A 12 36.96 1.42 -28.47
C SER A 12 37.08 -0.06 -28.88
N ALA A 13 37.70 -0.23 -30.05
CA ALA A 13 38.00 -1.49 -30.71
C ALA A 13 39.32 -2.04 -30.16
N ASP A 14 39.23 -3.03 -29.28
CA ASP A 14 40.16 -4.13 -29.02
C ASP A 14 39.98 -4.56 -27.56
N ALA A 15 39.44 -5.77 -27.37
CA ALA A 15 38.97 -6.37 -26.11
C ALA A 15 37.67 -5.76 -25.54
N ALA A 16 36.57 -6.51 -25.66
CA ALA A 16 35.26 -6.20 -25.11
C ALA A 16 35.25 -6.31 -23.57
N TYR A 17 35.71 -5.27 -22.88
CA TYR A 17 35.40 -5.05 -21.47
C TYR A 17 34.20 -4.12 -21.37
N TYR A 18 33.09 -4.60 -20.81
CA TYR A 18 31.95 -3.76 -20.46
C TYR A 18 32.19 -3.15 -19.09
N GLU A 19 32.45 -1.85 -19.02
CA GLU A 19 32.52 -1.15 -17.74
C GLU A 19 31.09 -0.78 -17.28
N PHE A 20 30.70 -1.29 -16.11
CA PHE A 20 29.41 -0.97 -15.51
C PHE A 20 29.47 0.42 -14.88
N VAL A 21 28.96 1.43 -15.59
CA VAL A 21 28.88 2.79 -15.08
C VAL A 21 27.69 2.90 -14.10
N TRP A 22 27.98 2.95 -12.80
CA TRP A 22 27.00 3.29 -11.78
C TRP A 22 26.45 4.69 -12.04
N LYS A 23 25.21 4.80 -12.51
CA LYS A 23 24.49 6.09 -12.47
C LYS A 23 24.34 6.46 -11.00
N ARG A 24 24.90 7.61 -10.59
CA ARG A 24 24.83 8.12 -9.21
C ARG A 24 23.40 7.98 -8.69
N ASP A 25 23.26 7.34 -7.53
CA ASP A 25 21.97 7.14 -6.88
C ASP A 25 21.23 8.48 -6.80
N LYS A 26 19.99 8.50 -7.28
CA LYS A 26 19.12 9.66 -7.04
C LYS A 26 19.03 9.86 -5.52
N PRO A 27 19.11 11.10 -5.01
CA PRO A 27 18.98 11.33 -3.58
C PRO A 27 17.68 10.69 -3.09
N LYS A 28 17.80 9.84 -2.06
CA LYS A 28 16.64 9.17 -1.47
C LYS A 28 15.65 10.25 -1.06
N PRO A 29 14.38 10.18 -1.50
CA PRO A 29 13.38 11.14 -1.07
C PRO A 29 13.32 11.15 0.46
N ALA A 30 13.24 12.33 1.06
CA ALA A 30 13.10 12.47 2.49
C ALA A 30 11.89 11.64 2.96
N LYS A 31 12.10 10.76 3.95
CA LYS A 31 11.00 9.97 4.52
C LYS A 31 10.01 10.94 5.14
N LYS A 32 8.77 10.97 4.66
CA LYS A 32 7.69 11.69 5.34
C LYS A 32 7.52 11.07 6.72
N LEU A 33 7.62 11.87 7.77
CA LEU A 33 7.42 11.43 9.15
C LEU A 33 5.95 11.04 9.33
N ILE A 34 5.67 9.78 9.65
CA ILE A 34 4.34 9.33 10.06
C ILE A 34 4.17 9.75 11.52
N VAL A 35 3.41 10.82 11.75
CA VAL A 35 3.07 11.27 13.10
C VAL A 35 1.75 10.62 13.51
N PRO A 36 1.70 9.88 14.64
CA PRO A 36 0.45 9.32 15.14
C PRO A 36 -0.64 10.39 15.27
N GLY A 37 -1.83 10.10 14.74
CA GLY A 37 -2.98 11.00 14.81
C GLY A 37 -3.06 12.08 13.73
N ILE A 38 -2.04 12.22 12.86
CA ILE A 38 -2.08 13.17 11.74
C ILE A 38 -2.33 12.41 10.44
N ARG A 39 -3.50 12.63 9.85
CA ARG A 39 -3.88 12.08 8.54
C ARG A 39 -3.29 12.94 7.42
N PHE A 40 -2.83 12.31 6.35
CA PHE A 40 -2.25 12.99 5.18
C PHE A 40 -2.97 12.73 3.84
N ASP A 41 -3.96 11.83 3.81
CA ASP A 41 -4.86 11.65 2.67
C ASP A 41 -6.24 12.26 2.97
N PRO A 42 -6.98 12.76 1.97
CA PRO A 42 -8.35 13.23 2.20
C PRO A 42 -9.29 12.07 2.58
N PRO A 43 -10.36 12.33 3.34
CA PRO A 43 -11.46 11.38 3.57
C PRO A 43 -11.92 10.68 2.29
N LYS A 44 -12.09 9.35 2.33
CA LYS A 44 -12.49 8.53 1.18
C LYS A 44 -13.77 7.74 1.46
N LEU A 45 -14.14 6.84 0.55
CA LEU A 45 -15.26 5.93 0.81
C LEU A 45 -14.99 5.09 2.05
N GLY A 46 -16.07 4.83 2.80
CA GLY A 46 -16.03 3.97 3.98
C GLY A 46 -15.53 4.62 5.25
N GLU A 47 -15.27 5.93 5.33
CA GLU A 47 -14.93 6.58 6.60
C GLU A 47 -15.88 6.21 7.75
N PHE A 48 -15.34 6.13 8.96
CA PHE A 48 -16.08 5.79 10.18
C PHE A 48 -16.79 4.44 10.11
N GLY A 49 -16.18 3.41 9.51
CA GLY A 49 -16.81 2.10 9.49
C GLY A 49 -17.89 1.92 8.41
N LYS A 50 -18.24 2.98 7.66
CA LYS A 50 -19.39 2.94 6.75
C LYS A 50 -19.22 1.90 5.63
N LYS A 51 -20.33 1.25 5.27
CA LYS A 51 -20.38 0.30 4.15
C LYS A 51 -20.04 1.01 2.84
N VAL A 52 -19.14 0.43 2.05
CA VAL A 52 -18.93 0.79 0.65
C VAL A 52 -19.67 -0.22 -0.21
N ASN A 53 -20.72 0.23 -0.88
CA ASN A 53 -21.56 -0.64 -1.70
C ASN A 53 -21.27 -0.39 -3.18
N ILE A 54 -20.60 -1.36 -3.82
CA ILE A 54 -20.31 -1.32 -5.26
C ILE A 54 -21.20 -2.34 -5.94
N LYS A 55 -22.06 -1.84 -6.82
CA LYS A 55 -22.98 -2.63 -7.63
C LYS A 55 -22.32 -2.95 -8.98
N PRO A 56 -22.08 -4.22 -9.33
CA PRO A 56 -21.45 -4.58 -10.61
C PRO A 56 -22.18 -4.02 -11.83
N GLU A 57 -23.51 -3.88 -11.74
CA GLU A 57 -24.37 -3.31 -12.78
C GLU A 57 -24.11 -1.83 -13.08
N ASP A 58 -23.57 -1.08 -12.13
CA ASP A 58 -23.27 0.35 -12.27
C ASP A 58 -21.84 0.58 -12.82
N LEU A 59 -21.05 -0.48 -13.02
CA LEU A 59 -19.66 -0.40 -13.46
C LEU A 59 -19.56 -0.40 -14.99
N ASN A 60 -18.68 0.45 -15.52
CA ASN A 60 -18.30 0.34 -16.92
C ASN A 60 -17.46 -0.93 -17.17
N THR A 61 -17.26 -1.29 -18.44
CA THR A 61 -16.55 -2.53 -18.84
C THR A 61 -15.16 -2.67 -18.19
N GLN A 62 -14.40 -1.58 -18.09
CA GLN A 62 -13.05 -1.61 -17.51
C GLN A 62 -13.10 -1.79 -15.99
N GLN A 63 -13.99 -1.07 -15.30
CA GLN A 63 -14.19 -1.18 -13.86
C GLN A 63 -14.71 -2.56 -13.47
N HIS A 64 -15.69 -3.08 -14.22
CA HIS A 64 -16.25 -4.41 -14.00
C HIS A 64 -15.19 -5.51 -14.18
N LYS A 65 -14.26 -5.35 -15.14
CA LYS A 65 -13.12 -6.25 -15.26
C LYS A 65 -12.25 -6.23 -14.00
N ARG A 66 -11.85 -5.05 -13.50
CA ARG A 66 -11.05 -4.92 -12.27
C ARG A 66 -11.75 -5.51 -11.05
N PHE A 67 -13.05 -5.26 -10.93
CA PHE A 67 -13.88 -5.86 -9.88
C PHE A 67 -13.78 -7.39 -9.90
N LYS A 68 -13.97 -8.02 -11.06
CA LYS A 68 -13.88 -9.48 -11.21
C LYS A 68 -12.47 -10.03 -10.98
N ASP A 69 -11.45 -9.36 -11.51
CA ASP A 69 -10.05 -9.76 -11.34
C ASP A 69 -9.66 -9.70 -9.85
N GLY A 70 -10.06 -8.65 -9.13
CA GLY A 70 -9.83 -8.52 -7.69
C GLY A 70 -10.46 -9.66 -6.88
N TRP A 71 -11.71 -10.02 -7.18
CA TRP A 71 -12.35 -11.18 -6.55
C TRP A 71 -11.65 -12.50 -6.86
N ARG A 72 -11.18 -12.70 -8.11
CA ARG A 72 -10.44 -13.91 -8.50
C ARG A 72 -9.12 -14.02 -7.72
N ASP A 73 -8.36 -12.93 -7.67
CA ASP A 73 -6.98 -12.92 -7.19
C ASP A 73 -6.90 -12.91 -5.66
N PHE A 74 -7.81 -12.18 -4.99
CA PHE A 74 -7.73 -11.94 -3.54
C PHE A 74 -8.89 -12.54 -2.74
N GLN A 75 -9.94 -13.04 -3.39
CA GLN A 75 -11.15 -13.59 -2.73
C GLN A 75 -11.88 -12.58 -1.80
N PHE A 76 -11.63 -11.29 -1.98
CA PHE A 76 -12.40 -10.19 -1.42
C PHE A 76 -12.59 -9.08 -2.46
N ASN A 77 -13.41 -8.08 -2.13
CA ASN A 77 -13.66 -6.94 -3.00
C ASN A 77 -12.48 -5.95 -3.01
N GLU A 78 -11.39 -6.32 -3.67
CA GLU A 78 -10.19 -5.49 -3.81
C GLU A 78 -10.52 -4.13 -4.47
N TYR A 79 -11.43 -4.13 -5.44
CA TYR A 79 -11.88 -2.90 -6.09
C TYR A 79 -12.51 -1.90 -5.10
N ALA A 80 -13.26 -2.36 -4.10
CA ALA A 80 -13.73 -1.51 -3.00
C ALA A 80 -12.60 -1.12 -2.04
N SER A 81 -11.70 -2.05 -1.71
CA SER A 81 -10.55 -1.80 -0.84
C SER A 81 -9.69 -0.64 -1.35
N LEU A 82 -9.39 -0.60 -2.65
CA LEU A 82 -8.63 0.48 -3.29
C LEU A 82 -9.29 1.86 -3.23
N GLN A 83 -10.62 1.91 -3.06
CA GLN A 83 -11.36 3.17 -2.90
C GLN A 83 -11.43 3.62 -1.44
N ILE A 84 -11.14 2.74 -0.49
CA ILE A 84 -11.09 3.04 0.94
C ILE A 84 -9.70 3.58 1.29
N SER A 85 -9.64 4.52 2.24
CA SER A 85 -8.36 5.02 2.73
C SER A 85 -7.63 3.99 3.59
N THR A 86 -6.31 3.91 3.45
CA THR A 86 -5.45 3.15 4.37
C THR A 86 -5.34 3.80 5.76
N GLN A 87 -5.74 5.06 5.91
CA GLN A 87 -5.83 5.80 7.19
C GLN A 87 -7.29 6.09 7.60
N ARG A 88 -8.23 5.27 7.12
CA ARG A 88 -9.66 5.40 7.43
C ARG A 88 -9.91 5.31 8.94
N GLN A 89 -10.75 6.20 9.45
CA GLN A 89 -11.14 6.17 10.85
C GLN A 89 -12.22 5.12 11.11
N THR A 90 -12.23 4.56 12.32
CA THR A 90 -13.30 3.70 12.85
C THR A 90 -13.93 4.36 14.07
N PRO A 91 -15.26 4.26 14.26
CA PRO A 91 -15.91 4.80 15.43
C PRO A 91 -15.57 3.96 16.66
N GLU A 92 -15.78 4.54 17.83
CA GLU A 92 -15.55 3.90 19.12
C GLU A 92 -16.69 2.92 19.43
N TYR A 93 -16.36 1.63 19.55
CA TYR A 93 -17.33 0.56 19.87
C TYR A 93 -17.06 -0.10 21.23
N ARG A 94 -15.99 0.29 21.92
CA ARG A 94 -15.67 -0.30 23.22
C ARG A 94 -16.73 0.10 24.25
N PRO A 95 -17.17 -0.81 25.13
CA PRO A 95 -18.03 -0.46 26.26
C PRO A 95 -17.38 0.59 27.17
N ASN A 96 -18.19 1.38 27.90
CA ASN A 96 -17.71 2.44 28.79
C ASN A 96 -16.66 1.95 29.80
N GLY A 97 -16.81 0.72 30.33
CA GLY A 97 -15.83 0.13 31.24
C GLY A 97 -14.45 -0.08 30.61
N CYS A 98 -14.37 -0.33 29.30
CA CYS A 98 -13.11 -0.48 28.57
C CYS A 98 -12.47 0.87 28.24
N ILE A 99 -13.28 1.89 27.95
CA ILE A 99 -12.82 3.25 27.68
C ILE A 99 -12.21 3.86 28.95
N ASN A 100 -12.88 3.66 30.09
CA ASN A 100 -12.48 4.23 31.38
C ASN A 100 -11.43 3.38 32.12
N LYS A 101 -10.99 2.27 31.53
CA LYS A 101 -10.00 1.40 32.17
C LYS A 101 -8.63 2.08 32.16
N ILE A 102 -8.07 2.26 33.36
CA ILE A 102 -6.71 2.76 33.54
C ILE A 102 -5.75 1.58 33.44
N TYR A 103 -4.76 1.68 32.56
CA TYR A 103 -3.70 0.70 32.39
C TYR A 103 -2.43 1.15 33.12
N SER A 104 -1.55 0.20 33.42
CA SER A 104 -0.21 0.51 33.96
C SER A 104 0.55 1.43 33.01
N SER A 105 1.31 2.38 33.55
CA SER A 105 2.23 3.22 32.77
C SER A 105 3.40 2.43 32.19
N HIS A 106 3.71 1.25 32.75
CA HIS A 106 4.81 0.39 32.32
C HIS A 106 4.29 -0.76 31.47
N LEU A 107 3.93 -0.46 30.22
CA LEU A 107 3.53 -1.47 29.24
C LEU A 107 4.78 -2.10 28.61
N GLN A 108 4.74 -3.42 28.45
CA GLN A 108 5.79 -4.14 27.75
C GLN A 108 5.80 -3.78 26.26
N ARG A 109 7.00 -3.78 25.66
CA ARG A 109 7.15 -3.57 24.22
C ARG A 109 6.60 -4.80 23.48
N ALA A 110 5.84 -4.54 22.43
CA ALA A 110 5.37 -5.57 21.51
C ALA A 110 6.09 -5.46 20.16
N SER A 111 6.36 -6.60 19.54
CA SER A 111 6.78 -6.66 18.14
C SER A 111 5.56 -7.03 17.29
N ILE A 112 5.36 -6.31 16.18
CA ILE A 112 4.31 -6.62 15.22
C ILE A 112 4.99 -7.28 14.02
N ILE A 113 4.66 -8.53 13.75
CA ILE A 113 5.18 -9.31 12.63
C ILE A 113 4.02 -9.58 11.69
N ILE A 114 4.13 -9.11 10.44
CA ILE A 114 3.10 -9.27 9.40
C ILE A 114 3.72 -10.11 8.29
N CYS A 115 3.23 -11.33 8.13
CA CYS A 115 3.58 -12.22 7.02
C CYS A 115 2.43 -12.23 6.03
N PHE A 116 2.72 -12.06 4.75
CA PHE A 116 1.72 -12.08 3.69
C PHE A 116 2.29 -12.80 2.47
N PHE A 117 1.39 -13.36 1.66
CA PHE A 117 1.73 -13.95 0.37
C PHE A 117 0.68 -13.51 -0.64
N ASN A 118 1.10 -12.66 -1.58
CA ASN A 118 0.21 -12.04 -2.58
C ASN A 118 -1.01 -11.33 -1.96
N GLU A 119 -0.79 -10.66 -0.82
CA GLU A 119 -1.69 -9.59 -0.33
C GLU A 119 -1.35 -8.27 -1.03
#